data_AF-A0A2V6P7T4-F1
#
_entry.id   AF-A0A2V6P7T4-F1
#
_cell.length_a   1.000
_cell.length_b   1.000
_cell.length_c   1.000
_cell.angle_alpha   90.00
_cell.angle_beta   90.00
_cell.angle_gamma   90.00
#
_symmetry.space_group_name_H-M   'P 1'
#
loop_
_entity.id
_entity.type
_entity.pdbx_description
1 polymer ?
#
loop_
_entity_poly.entity_id
_entity_poly.type
_entity_poly.pdbx_seq_one_letter_code
_entity_poly.pdbx_strand_id
1 'polypeptide(L)'
;MTVKIATWTDWTDYFEAWKREIGMVGDHIGQYRFEALFGETHPEVEFGDFKGEHKWETVLEIPDQRIRDACEYLIAVQGDTEFASVEQQRQLYDTAPSDYDFRTLARVNREEMRHGYQMAYLLVHYFGDSGRREAQKLLERRAFKRSRLLGSFNEDVDNWIDFLVFTQFIDRDGKFQLKMLSRSAFSPLARSIPPMLKEESFHLGTGNDGIKRIIRAGKVPIPLLQKYFNKWLATAYDLFGVDHSGSAQWSYVYGLKARYDEAENPAPADRTQLNEHARGLFVAEVRALVESANRLIPEGEPRVTIPDVRFNRKIGGYAGQPWSVDGRLLSPEEHARHLREVLPQPEDVELANSFMKERDWIAPKKSDDSPS
;
A
#
# COMPACT_ATOMS: atom_id res chain seq x y z
N MET A 1 31.61 -4.27 0.95
CA MET A 1 31.83 -2.93 1.54
C MET A 1 30.47 -2.40 1.94
N THR A 2 30.29 -1.92 3.17
CA THR A 2 29.07 -1.24 3.59
C THR A 2 28.97 0.08 2.82
N VAL A 3 27.90 0.27 2.06
CA VAL A 3 27.64 1.55 1.38
C VAL A 3 27.46 2.61 2.46
N LYS A 4 28.08 3.78 2.31
CA LYS A 4 27.91 4.92 3.23
C LYS A 4 27.28 6.06 2.47
N ILE A 5 26.08 6.46 2.89
CA ILE A 5 25.39 7.61 2.31
C ILE A 5 25.84 8.88 3.03
N ALA A 6 26.64 9.73 2.38
CA ALA A 6 27.03 11.04 2.91
C ALA A 6 26.29 12.19 2.20
N THR A 7 25.98 12.00 0.91
CA THR A 7 25.32 12.97 0.04
C THR A 7 24.08 12.38 -0.62
N TRP A 8 23.26 13.24 -1.24
CA TRP A 8 22.15 12.79 -2.07
C TRP A 8 22.64 11.95 -3.27
N THR A 9 23.76 12.36 -3.88
CA THR A 9 24.38 11.62 -5.00
C THR A 9 24.74 10.19 -4.59
N ASP A 10 25.31 9.99 -3.40
CA ASP A 10 25.62 8.64 -2.91
C ASP A 10 24.36 7.77 -2.80
N TRP A 11 23.24 8.36 -2.36
CA TRP A 11 21.97 7.64 -2.26
C TRP A 11 21.39 7.33 -3.63
N THR A 12 21.41 8.28 -4.58
CA THR A 12 20.94 8.03 -5.94
C THR A 12 21.78 6.98 -6.67
N ASP A 13 23.09 6.96 -6.45
CA ASP A 13 23.96 5.91 -6.99
C ASP A 13 23.63 4.54 -6.39
N TYR A 14 23.31 4.50 -5.10
CA TYR A 14 22.87 3.27 -4.44
C TYR A 14 21.49 2.81 -4.95
N PHE A 15 20.57 3.74 -5.19
CA PHE A 15 19.27 3.45 -5.80
C PHE A 15 19.43 2.86 -7.21
N GLU A 16 20.34 3.39 -8.04
CA GLU A 16 20.65 2.80 -9.35
C GLU A 16 21.24 1.37 -9.22
N ALA A 17 22.07 1.12 -8.21
CA ALA A 17 22.59 -0.21 -7.94
C ALA A 17 21.47 -1.18 -7.47
N TRP A 18 20.58 -0.71 -6.59
CA TRP A 18 19.42 -1.47 -6.12
C TRP A 18 18.51 -1.87 -7.27
N LYS A 19 18.17 -0.95 -8.19
CA LYS A 19 17.37 -1.25 -9.38
C LYS A 19 17.97 -2.36 -10.23
N ARG A 20 19.30 -2.31 -10.46
CA ARG A 20 20.02 -3.38 -11.17
C ARG A 20 19.96 -4.71 -10.44
N GLU A 21 20.12 -4.71 -9.11
CA GLU A 21 20.07 -5.92 -8.28
C GLU A 21 18.70 -6.61 -8.36
N ILE A 22 17.61 -5.82 -8.38
CA ILE A 22 16.25 -6.37 -8.41
C ILE A 22 15.70 -6.58 -9.83
N GLY A 23 16.50 -6.35 -10.88
CA GLY A 23 16.12 -6.56 -12.28
C GLY A 23 15.27 -5.44 -12.90
N MET A 24 15.10 -4.31 -12.21
CA MET A 24 14.28 -3.19 -12.67
C MET A 24 15.07 -2.24 -13.58
N VAL A 25 15.33 -2.69 -14.81
CA VAL A 25 16.15 -1.98 -15.82
C VAL A 25 15.53 -2.05 -17.21
N GLY A 26 16.12 -1.36 -18.20
CA GLY A 26 15.69 -1.45 -19.60
C GLY A 26 14.22 -1.03 -19.78
N ASP A 27 13.43 -1.86 -20.47
CA ASP A 27 12.02 -1.58 -20.77
C ASP A 27 11.13 -1.45 -19.54
N HIS A 28 11.53 -2.03 -18.39
CA HIS A 28 10.80 -1.84 -17.13
C HIS A 28 10.84 -0.38 -16.67
N ILE A 29 11.90 0.37 -16.99
CA ILE A 29 12.08 1.79 -16.60
C ILE A 29 11.87 2.74 -17.79
N GLY A 30 12.33 2.37 -18.99
CA GLY A 30 12.30 3.21 -20.17
C GLY A 30 13.04 4.54 -19.96
N GLN A 31 12.43 5.64 -20.39
CA GLN A 31 12.98 7.00 -20.27
C GLN A 31 12.51 7.73 -18.99
N TYR A 32 11.95 6.99 -18.03
CA TYR A 32 11.40 7.58 -16.81
C TYR A 32 12.49 8.27 -15.99
N ARG A 33 12.21 9.50 -15.55
CA ARG A 33 13.11 10.28 -14.71
C ARG A 33 12.54 10.32 -13.29
N PHE A 34 13.34 9.86 -12.34
CA PHE A 34 12.97 9.89 -10.93
C PHE A 34 13.25 11.29 -10.38
N GLU A 35 12.23 11.91 -9.81
CA GLU A 35 12.31 13.24 -9.23
C GLU A 35 11.41 13.37 -8.00
N ALA A 36 11.80 14.26 -7.09
CA ALA A 36 10.96 14.67 -5.99
C ALA A 36 9.98 15.76 -6.46
N LEU A 37 8.69 15.53 -6.27
CA LEU A 37 7.60 16.41 -6.66
C LEU A 37 6.90 16.96 -5.42
N PHE A 38 6.53 18.24 -5.47
CA PHE A 38 5.82 18.92 -4.39
C PHE A 38 4.60 19.64 -4.95
N GLY A 39 3.44 19.38 -4.35
CA GLY A 39 2.19 20.10 -4.61
C GLY A 39 1.96 21.21 -3.59
N GLU A 40 0.73 21.71 -3.57
CA GLU A 40 0.27 22.71 -2.59
C GLU A 40 -0.17 22.06 -1.27
N THR A 41 -0.11 22.82 -0.18
CA THR A 41 -0.66 22.42 1.12
C THR A 41 -1.24 23.65 1.83
N HIS A 42 -2.11 23.43 2.82
CA HIS A 42 -2.62 24.51 3.66
C HIS A 42 -1.48 25.16 4.47
N PRO A 43 -1.40 26.49 4.60
CA PRO A 43 -0.30 27.17 5.29
C PRO A 43 -0.31 26.96 6.81
N GLU A 44 -1.47 26.68 7.39
CA GLU A 44 -1.65 26.45 8.83
C GLU A 44 -1.86 24.96 9.11
N VAL A 45 -1.49 24.54 10.32
CA VAL A 45 -1.76 23.21 10.88
C VAL A 45 -3.27 23.04 11.09
N GLU A 46 -3.82 21.93 10.59
CA GLU A 46 -5.28 21.77 10.43
C GLU A 46 -5.93 21.02 11.63
N PHE A 47 -5.12 20.28 12.41
CA PHE A 47 -5.57 19.39 13.48
C PHE A 47 -4.51 19.25 14.58
N GLY A 48 -4.80 18.48 15.63
CA GLY A 48 -3.89 18.28 16.75
C GLY A 48 -3.80 19.50 17.66
N ASP A 49 -2.79 19.51 18.53
CA ASP A 49 -2.65 20.54 19.57
C ASP A 49 -1.96 21.82 19.03
N PHE A 50 -1.37 21.75 17.84
CA PHE A 50 -0.77 22.88 17.12
C PHE A 50 -1.73 23.52 16.10
N LYS A 51 -3.02 23.15 16.11
CA LYS A 51 -4.01 23.65 15.14
C LYS A 51 -4.06 25.18 15.12
N GLY A 52 -3.99 25.75 13.91
CA GLY A 52 -4.00 27.20 13.68
C GLY A 52 -2.62 27.85 13.71
N GLU A 53 -1.56 27.12 14.09
CA GLU A 53 -0.18 27.58 13.91
C GLU A 53 0.28 27.42 12.46
N HIS A 54 1.37 28.09 12.07
CA HIS A 54 2.00 27.87 10.78
C HIS A 54 2.64 26.48 10.69
N LYS A 55 2.54 25.83 9.52
CA LYS A 55 3.25 24.57 9.26
C LYS A 55 4.77 24.78 9.31
N TRP A 56 5.48 23.76 9.77
CA TRP A 56 6.94 23.75 9.88
C TRP A 56 7.58 23.47 8.51
N GLU A 57 8.41 24.39 8.04
CA GLU A 57 9.17 24.30 6.79
C GLU A 57 10.49 23.54 6.99
N THR A 58 11.05 23.63 8.20
CA THR A 58 12.28 22.93 8.57
C THR A 58 12.07 22.13 9.86
N VAL A 59 12.88 21.08 10.00
CA VAL A 59 12.94 20.27 11.23
C VAL A 59 13.38 21.03 12.48
N LEU A 60 13.96 22.24 12.33
CA LEU A 60 14.35 23.10 13.44
C LEU A 60 13.14 23.88 14.01
N GLU A 61 12.09 24.03 13.22
CA GLU A 61 10.82 24.64 13.66
C GLU A 61 9.93 23.64 14.41
N ILE A 62 10.24 22.35 14.33
CA ILE A 62 9.52 21.30 15.07
C ILE A 62 9.84 21.46 16.57
N PRO A 63 8.84 21.69 17.45
CA PRO A 63 9.07 22.21 18.80
C PRO A 63 9.61 21.18 19.81
N ASP A 64 9.59 19.88 19.48
CA ASP A 64 10.05 18.82 20.38
C ASP A 64 10.71 17.68 19.58
N GLN A 65 11.82 17.14 20.11
CA GLN A 65 12.57 16.07 19.47
C GLN A 65 11.70 14.82 19.21
N ARG A 66 10.73 14.50 20.07
CA ARG A 66 9.82 13.35 19.90
C ARG A 66 8.92 13.51 18.67
N ILE A 67 8.54 14.75 18.34
CA ILE A 67 7.75 15.05 17.14
C ILE A 67 8.62 14.85 15.90
N ARG A 68 9.88 15.30 15.95
CA ARG A 68 10.85 15.10 14.88
C ARG A 68 11.10 13.62 14.61
N ASP A 69 11.33 12.83 15.68
CA ASP A 69 11.56 11.39 15.58
C ASP A 69 10.32 10.66 15.03
N ALA A 70 9.12 11.05 15.47
CA ALA A 70 7.87 10.50 14.94
C ALA A 70 7.67 10.84 13.46
N CYS A 71 8.01 12.06 13.03
CA CYS A 71 7.94 12.48 11.64
C CYS A 71 8.92 11.69 10.77
N GLU A 72 10.18 11.56 11.20
CA GLU A 72 11.20 10.76 10.52
C GLU A 72 10.74 9.30 10.37
N TYR A 73 10.20 8.71 11.45
CA TYR A 73 9.69 7.34 11.43
C TYR A 73 8.54 7.15 10.45
N LEU A 74 7.57 8.08 10.40
CA LEU A 74 6.44 8.01 9.46
C LEU A 74 6.92 8.07 8.00
N ILE A 75 7.89 8.93 7.69
CA ILE A 75 8.51 9.03 6.36
C ILE A 75 9.26 7.74 6.02
N ALA A 76 10.01 7.18 6.97
CA ALA A 76 10.77 5.95 6.76
C ALA A 76 9.86 4.73 6.55
N VAL A 77 8.74 4.63 7.28
CA VAL A 77 7.76 3.55 7.09
C VAL A 77 7.07 3.67 5.73
N GLN A 78 6.61 4.87 5.36
CA GLN A 78 6.02 5.09 4.03
C GLN A 78 7.02 4.77 2.92
N GLY A 79 8.27 5.24 3.02
CA GLY A 79 9.29 4.93 2.01
C GLY A 79 9.63 3.45 1.90
N ASP A 80 9.48 2.68 2.99
CA ASP A 80 9.80 1.24 2.99
C ASP A 80 8.78 0.42 2.20
N THR A 81 7.50 0.83 2.21
CA THR A 81 6.43 0.14 1.48
C THR A 81 6.62 0.25 -0.02
N GLU A 82 7.08 1.40 -0.51
CA GLU A 82 7.15 1.67 -1.95
C GLU A 82 8.24 0.83 -2.63
N PHE A 83 9.39 0.63 -1.96
CA PHE A 83 10.41 -0.28 -2.48
C PHE A 83 10.02 -1.76 -2.30
N ALA A 84 9.22 -2.07 -1.28
CA ALA A 84 8.77 -3.42 -1.05
C ALA A 84 7.78 -3.90 -2.13
N SER A 85 6.81 -3.06 -2.52
CA SER A 85 5.83 -3.39 -3.55
C SER A 85 6.52 -3.74 -4.87
N VAL A 86 7.52 -2.96 -5.29
CA VAL A 86 8.32 -3.23 -6.50
C VAL A 86 9.05 -4.57 -6.40
N GLU A 87 9.64 -4.88 -5.25
CA GLU A 87 10.33 -6.17 -5.02
C GLU A 87 9.38 -7.37 -5.06
N GLN A 88 8.18 -7.23 -4.51
CA GLN A 88 7.14 -8.26 -4.54
C GLN A 88 6.69 -8.54 -5.98
N GLN A 89 6.58 -7.50 -6.81
CA GLN A 89 5.95 -7.58 -8.13
C GLN A 89 6.93 -7.84 -9.28
N ARG A 90 8.25 -7.80 -9.04
CA ARG A 90 9.30 -7.82 -10.09
C ARG A 90 9.28 -9.03 -11.03
N GLN A 91 8.75 -10.18 -10.61
CA GLN A 91 8.75 -11.42 -11.42
C GLN A 91 7.53 -11.52 -12.35
N LEU A 92 6.56 -10.61 -12.23
CA LEU A 92 5.30 -10.68 -12.97
C LEU A 92 5.43 -10.28 -14.45
N TYR A 93 6.52 -9.60 -14.83
CA TYR A 93 6.74 -9.16 -16.21
C TYR A 93 6.75 -10.31 -17.21
N ASP A 94 7.32 -11.46 -16.84
CA ASP A 94 7.45 -12.64 -17.72
C ASP A 94 6.11 -13.29 -18.04
N THR A 95 5.09 -13.02 -17.22
CA THR A 95 3.76 -13.60 -17.32
C THR A 95 2.68 -12.57 -17.60
N ALA A 96 3.06 -11.36 -18.05
CA ALA A 96 2.12 -10.30 -18.37
C ALA A 96 1.08 -10.77 -19.41
N PRO A 97 -0.23 -10.66 -19.13
CA PRO A 97 -1.25 -11.20 -20.02
C PRO A 97 -1.38 -10.44 -21.34
N SER A 98 -0.90 -9.19 -21.37
CA SER A 98 -0.82 -8.36 -22.58
C SER A 98 0.26 -7.28 -22.45
N ASP A 99 0.61 -6.64 -23.57
CA ASP A 99 1.50 -5.48 -23.58
C ASP A 99 0.94 -4.30 -22.77
N TYR A 100 -0.39 -4.17 -22.72
CA TYR A 100 -1.05 -3.17 -21.89
C TYR A 100 -0.78 -3.45 -20.40
N ASP A 101 -0.92 -4.71 -19.99
CA ASP A 101 -0.72 -5.11 -18.59
C ASP A 101 0.77 -5.01 -18.21
N PHE A 102 1.69 -5.40 -19.10
CA PHE A 102 3.12 -5.19 -18.92
C PHE A 102 3.44 -3.70 -18.67
N ARG A 103 2.91 -2.81 -19.51
CA ARG A 103 3.12 -1.36 -19.38
C ARG A 103 2.46 -0.79 -18.12
N THR A 104 1.34 -1.36 -17.71
CA THR A 104 0.63 -1.00 -16.48
C THR A 104 1.49 -1.34 -15.27
N LEU A 105 2.01 -2.57 -15.18
CA LEU A 105 2.94 -2.96 -14.12
C LEU A 105 4.24 -2.13 -14.15
N ALA A 106 4.78 -1.86 -15.35
CA ALA A 106 5.94 -0.98 -15.50
C ALA A 106 5.66 0.43 -14.96
N ARG A 107 4.47 0.98 -15.21
CA ARG A 107 4.07 2.27 -14.69
C ARG A 107 3.92 2.25 -13.17
N VAL A 108 3.17 1.29 -12.62
CA VAL A 108 3.03 1.15 -11.15
C VAL A 108 4.40 1.08 -10.49
N ASN A 109 5.28 0.18 -10.93
CA ASN A 109 6.61 0.06 -10.33
C ASN A 109 7.47 1.34 -10.45
N ARG A 110 7.34 2.10 -11.55
CA ARG A 110 8.03 3.40 -11.69
C ARG A 110 7.49 4.45 -10.72
N GLU A 111 6.18 4.53 -10.57
CA GLU A 111 5.50 5.43 -9.64
C GLU A 111 5.85 5.06 -8.19
N GLU A 112 5.81 3.77 -7.82
CA GLU A 112 6.27 3.25 -6.52
C GLU A 112 7.75 3.56 -6.23
N MET A 113 8.64 3.33 -7.19
CA MET A 113 10.05 3.74 -7.04
C MET A 113 10.21 5.25 -6.88
N ARG A 114 9.36 6.06 -7.55
CA ARG A 114 9.35 7.54 -7.39
C ARG A 114 8.83 7.94 -6.00
N HIS A 115 7.85 7.23 -5.46
CA HIS A 115 7.35 7.39 -4.09
C HIS A 115 8.47 7.13 -3.07
N GLY A 116 9.19 6.01 -3.22
CA GLY A 116 10.35 5.70 -2.37
C GLY A 116 11.47 6.72 -2.50
N TYR A 117 11.74 7.20 -3.72
CA TYR A 117 12.68 8.28 -4.03
C TYR A 117 12.28 9.59 -3.33
N GLN A 118 11.00 9.94 -3.33
CA GLN A 118 10.44 11.11 -2.64
C GLN A 118 10.67 11.03 -1.12
N MET A 119 10.38 9.88 -0.50
CA MET A 119 10.58 9.70 0.95
C MET A 119 12.07 9.75 1.30
N ALA A 120 12.93 9.11 0.50
CA ALA A 120 14.38 9.21 0.68
C ALA A 120 14.89 10.65 0.54
N TYR A 121 14.35 11.43 -0.40
CA TYR A 121 14.67 12.85 -0.56
C TYR A 121 14.36 13.62 0.73
N LEU A 122 13.17 13.43 1.31
CA LEU A 122 12.81 14.08 2.58
C LEU A 122 13.78 13.69 3.71
N LEU A 123 14.10 12.41 3.84
CA LEU A 123 15.03 11.91 4.85
C LEU A 123 16.43 12.54 4.69
N VAL A 124 17.02 12.48 3.50
CA VAL A 124 18.39 12.95 3.26
C VAL A 124 18.49 14.47 3.39
N HIS A 125 17.51 15.22 2.90
CA HIS A 125 17.57 16.68 2.85
C HIS A 125 17.14 17.37 4.15
N TYR A 126 16.25 16.76 4.95
CA TYR A 126 15.70 17.41 6.15
C TYR A 126 16.19 16.80 7.46
N PHE A 127 16.56 15.51 7.51
CA PHE A 127 16.84 14.83 8.78
C PHE A 127 18.33 14.57 9.06
N GLY A 128 19.23 15.03 8.20
CA GLY A 128 20.67 14.95 8.46
C GLY A 128 21.19 13.51 8.58
N ASP A 129 22.00 13.22 9.60
CA ASP A 129 22.65 11.91 9.77
C ASP A 129 21.67 10.77 10.10
N SER A 130 20.56 11.03 10.82
CA SER A 130 19.54 10.01 11.04
C SER A 130 18.81 9.71 9.74
N GLY A 131 18.37 10.76 9.03
CA GLY A 131 17.67 10.61 7.76
C GLY A 131 18.47 9.86 6.71
N ARG A 132 19.77 10.15 6.55
CA ARG A 132 20.65 9.39 5.64
C ARG A 132 20.72 7.90 5.98
N ARG A 133 20.72 7.56 7.28
CA ARG A 133 20.72 6.16 7.72
C ARG A 133 19.38 5.49 7.43
N GLU A 134 18.25 6.15 7.66
CA GLU A 134 16.94 5.60 7.32
C GLU A 134 16.79 5.43 5.81
N ALA A 135 17.18 6.43 5.01
CA ALA A 135 17.17 6.35 3.55
C ALA A 135 18.04 5.20 3.01
N GLN A 136 19.20 4.94 3.63
CA GLN A 136 20.03 3.79 3.32
C GLN A 136 19.29 2.47 3.58
N LYS A 137 18.64 2.34 4.76
CA LYS A 137 17.92 1.12 5.13
C LYS A 137 16.74 0.80 4.19
N LEU A 138 16.11 1.82 3.58
CA LEU A 138 15.07 1.63 2.56
C LEU A 138 15.55 0.73 1.41
N LEU A 139 16.83 0.85 1.04
CA LEU A 139 17.49 0.09 -0.03
C LEU A 139 18.30 -1.10 0.46
N GLU A 140 18.37 -1.37 1.76
CA GLU A 140 19.04 -2.57 2.33
C GLU A 140 18.04 -3.68 2.66
N ARG A 141 16.84 -3.30 3.10
CA ARG A 141 15.74 -4.24 3.32
C ARG A 141 15.26 -4.82 1.99
N ARG A 142 14.78 -6.06 2.04
CA ARG A 142 14.29 -6.85 0.90
C ARG A 142 13.02 -7.59 1.30
N ALA A 143 11.94 -7.44 0.53
CA ALA A 143 10.68 -8.15 0.72
C ALA A 143 10.86 -9.67 0.65
N PHE A 144 11.60 -10.15 -0.37
CA PHE A 144 11.92 -11.58 -0.55
C PHE A 144 12.93 -12.14 0.48
N LYS A 145 13.47 -11.31 1.38
CA LYS A 145 14.22 -11.76 2.57
C LYS A 145 13.42 -11.56 3.86
N ARG A 146 12.12 -11.26 3.76
CA ARG A 146 11.20 -11.00 4.87
C ARG A 146 11.72 -9.97 5.86
N SER A 147 12.33 -8.90 5.34
CA SER A 147 13.01 -7.87 6.15
C SER A 147 12.38 -6.48 6.07
N ARG A 148 11.27 -6.30 5.34
CA ARG A 148 10.49 -5.06 5.30
C ARG A 148 9.79 -4.81 6.63
N LEU A 149 9.52 -3.55 6.95
CA LEU A 149 8.99 -3.15 8.26
C LEU A 149 7.56 -3.66 8.51
N LEU A 150 6.74 -3.69 7.46
CA LEU A 150 5.34 -4.09 7.54
C LEU A 150 5.14 -5.51 7.00
N GLY A 151 4.37 -6.33 7.71
CA GLY A 151 4.15 -7.74 7.40
C GLY A 151 3.59 -7.98 5.99
N SER A 152 2.60 -7.19 5.58
CA SER A 152 1.93 -7.32 4.26
C SER A 152 2.90 -7.13 3.08
N PHE A 153 3.93 -6.30 3.27
CA PHE A 153 4.98 -6.02 2.30
C PHE A 153 6.13 -7.04 2.32
N ASN A 154 5.99 -8.07 3.15
CA ASN A 154 6.82 -9.26 3.11
C ASN A 154 6.06 -10.46 2.55
N GLU A 155 4.75 -10.40 2.29
CA GLU A 155 3.98 -11.51 1.71
C GLU A 155 4.37 -11.73 0.23
N ASP A 156 4.20 -12.94 -0.30
CA ASP A 156 4.53 -13.20 -1.71
C ASP A 156 3.43 -12.70 -2.64
N VAL A 157 3.83 -12.13 -3.78
CA VAL A 157 2.96 -11.82 -4.92
C VAL A 157 3.40 -12.77 -6.04
N ASP A 158 2.70 -13.91 -6.16
CA ASP A 158 3.17 -15.03 -6.98
C ASP A 158 2.66 -14.94 -8.43
N ASN A 159 1.55 -14.23 -8.66
CA ASN A 159 0.88 -14.18 -9.96
C ASN A 159 0.06 -12.89 -10.14
N TRP A 160 -0.51 -12.71 -11.34
CA TRP A 160 -1.28 -11.51 -11.65
C TRP A 160 -2.59 -11.37 -10.87
N ILE A 161 -3.18 -12.47 -10.35
CA ILE A 161 -4.34 -12.37 -9.45
C ILE A 161 -3.90 -11.73 -8.13
N ASP A 162 -2.76 -12.14 -7.56
CA ASP A 162 -2.19 -11.46 -6.39
C ASP A 162 -1.99 -9.97 -6.67
N PHE A 163 -1.33 -9.61 -7.77
CA PHE A 163 -1.05 -8.20 -8.09
C PHE A 163 -2.32 -7.35 -8.24
N LEU A 164 -3.34 -7.86 -8.93
CA LEU A 164 -4.58 -7.10 -9.13
C LEU A 164 -5.39 -6.97 -7.83
N VAL A 165 -5.32 -7.97 -6.95
CA VAL A 165 -5.95 -7.90 -5.62
C VAL A 165 -5.13 -7.04 -4.65
N PHE A 166 -3.81 -7.08 -4.74
CA PHE A 166 -2.87 -6.22 -4.01
C PHE A 166 -3.13 -4.75 -4.34
N THR A 167 -3.08 -4.37 -5.61
CA THR A 167 -3.33 -2.99 -6.06
C THR A 167 -4.76 -2.52 -5.78
N GLN A 168 -5.71 -3.45 -5.61
CA GLN A 168 -7.07 -3.11 -5.21
C GLN A 168 -7.18 -2.78 -3.71
N PHE A 169 -6.42 -3.44 -2.83
CA PHE A 169 -6.62 -3.41 -1.38
C PHE A 169 -5.42 -2.89 -0.58
N ILE A 170 -4.19 -3.27 -0.92
CA ILE A 170 -2.96 -2.84 -0.24
C ILE A 170 -2.58 -1.42 -0.67
N ASP A 171 -2.53 -1.12 -1.97
CA ASP A 171 -2.32 0.26 -2.46
C ASP A 171 -3.46 1.19 -1.97
N ARG A 172 -4.65 0.61 -1.77
CA ARG A 172 -5.76 1.35 -1.17
C ARG A 172 -5.51 1.71 0.28
N ASP A 173 -4.82 0.89 1.07
CA ASP A 173 -4.30 1.34 2.36
C ASP A 173 -3.30 2.50 2.15
N GLY A 174 -2.39 2.40 1.18
CA GLY A 174 -1.48 3.47 0.75
C GLY A 174 -2.20 4.81 0.55
N LYS A 175 -3.28 4.84 -0.24
CA LYS A 175 -4.17 6.01 -0.38
C LYS A 175 -4.65 6.57 0.96
N PHE A 176 -5.07 5.72 1.90
CA PHE A 176 -5.52 6.15 3.23
C PHE A 176 -4.36 6.77 4.03
N GLN A 177 -3.20 6.10 4.06
CA GLN A 177 -2.01 6.57 4.75
C GLN A 177 -1.56 7.92 4.19
N LEU A 178 -1.43 8.02 2.87
CA LEU A 178 -1.07 9.25 2.17
C LEU A 178 -2.08 10.36 2.46
N LYS A 179 -3.39 10.12 2.32
CA LYS A 179 -4.40 11.17 2.62
C LYS A 179 -4.27 11.68 4.06
N MET A 180 -4.05 10.81 5.04
CA MET A 180 -3.82 11.21 6.43
C MET A 180 -2.53 12.01 6.63
N LEU A 181 -1.45 11.68 5.90
CA LEU A 181 -0.16 12.38 5.94
C LEU A 181 -0.16 13.70 5.14
N SER A 182 -1.03 13.85 4.15
CA SER A 182 -1.13 15.06 3.31
C SER A 182 -1.45 16.34 4.12
N ARG A 183 -1.98 16.15 5.33
CA ARG A 183 -2.35 17.21 6.26
C ARG A 183 -1.25 17.54 7.29
N SER A 184 -0.13 16.83 7.26
CA SER A 184 0.95 16.98 8.25
C SER A 184 1.33 18.44 8.50
N ALA A 185 1.64 18.76 9.75
CA ALA A 185 2.21 20.02 10.20
C ALA A 185 3.63 20.23 9.66
N PHE A 186 4.34 19.15 9.29
CA PHE A 186 5.60 19.26 8.56
C PHE A 186 5.32 19.48 7.07
N SER A 187 5.45 20.74 6.62
CA SER A 187 5.09 21.22 5.29
C SER A 187 5.78 20.46 4.14
N PRO A 188 7.08 20.12 4.19
CA PRO A 188 7.73 19.30 3.15
C PRO A 188 7.09 17.92 2.96
N LEU A 189 6.73 17.24 4.05
CA LEU A 189 5.99 15.98 3.97
C LEU A 189 4.61 16.24 3.36
N ALA A 190 3.83 17.15 3.91
CA ALA A 190 2.48 17.45 3.43
C ALA A 190 2.43 17.78 1.93
N ARG A 191 3.38 18.57 1.42
CA ARG A 191 3.49 18.93 -0.01
C ARG A 191 3.98 17.79 -0.89
N SER A 192 4.71 16.80 -0.36
CA SER A 192 5.16 15.66 -1.16
C SER A 192 4.04 14.69 -1.53
N ILE A 193 2.91 14.74 -0.81
CA ILE A 193 1.82 13.77 -0.92
C ILE A 193 0.87 14.00 -2.12
N PRO A 194 0.42 15.23 -2.46
CA PRO A 194 -0.54 15.42 -3.55
C PRO A 194 -0.10 14.82 -4.91
N PRO A 195 1.17 14.94 -5.35
CA PRO A 195 1.65 14.23 -6.54
C PRO A 195 1.52 12.70 -6.41
N MET A 196 1.88 12.12 -5.25
CA MET A 196 1.75 10.69 -5.00
C MET A 196 0.28 10.24 -5.04
N LEU A 197 -0.64 10.98 -4.42
CA LEU A 197 -2.07 10.66 -4.46
C LEU A 197 -2.65 10.68 -5.89
N LYS A 198 -2.10 11.51 -6.78
CA LYS A 198 -2.48 11.53 -8.20
C LYS A 198 -2.00 10.26 -8.91
N GLU A 199 -0.79 9.81 -8.63
CA GLU A 199 -0.23 8.55 -9.15
C GLU A 199 -0.96 7.33 -8.57
N GLU A 200 -1.21 7.31 -7.27
CA GLU A 200 -1.96 6.27 -6.55
C GLU A 200 -3.32 5.97 -7.19
N SER A 201 -4.00 6.99 -7.72
CA SER A 201 -5.28 6.82 -8.41
C SER A 201 -5.20 5.84 -9.60
N PHE A 202 -4.05 5.77 -10.27
CA PHE A 202 -3.78 4.81 -11.34
C PHE A 202 -3.60 3.40 -10.80
N HIS A 203 -2.93 3.23 -9.65
CA HIS A 203 -2.73 1.93 -9.01
C HIS A 203 -4.08 1.33 -8.59
N LEU A 204 -4.91 2.13 -7.91
CA LEU A 204 -6.27 1.73 -7.51
C LEU A 204 -7.17 1.41 -8.71
N GLY A 205 -6.99 2.16 -9.80
CA GLY A 205 -7.68 1.92 -11.07
C GLY A 205 -7.28 0.58 -11.69
N THR A 206 -5.99 0.25 -11.64
CA THR A 206 -5.42 -1.02 -12.13
C THR A 206 -6.04 -2.22 -11.43
N GLY A 207 -6.05 -2.23 -10.09
CA GLY A 207 -6.65 -3.33 -9.32
C GLY A 207 -8.15 -3.47 -9.57
N ASN A 208 -8.89 -2.35 -9.51
CA ASN A 208 -10.34 -2.34 -9.68
C ASN A 208 -10.77 -2.81 -11.08
N ASP A 209 -10.12 -2.31 -12.14
CA ASP A 209 -10.42 -2.71 -13.51
C ASP A 209 -9.94 -4.14 -13.77
N GLY A 210 -8.77 -4.52 -13.28
CA GLY A 210 -8.24 -5.88 -13.41
C GLY A 210 -9.16 -6.94 -12.83
N ILE A 211 -9.68 -6.74 -11.61
CA ILE A 211 -10.66 -7.65 -11.00
C ILE A 211 -11.93 -7.74 -11.86
N LYS A 212 -12.43 -6.62 -12.37
CA LYS A 212 -13.61 -6.61 -13.25
C LYS A 212 -13.33 -7.32 -14.58
N ARG A 213 -12.11 -7.22 -15.11
CA ARG A 213 -11.67 -7.92 -16.32
C ARG A 213 -11.55 -9.43 -16.10
N ILE A 214 -11.08 -9.88 -14.94
CA ILE A 214 -11.09 -11.30 -14.54
C ILE A 214 -12.53 -11.83 -14.52
N ILE A 215 -13.43 -11.12 -13.81
CA ILE A 215 -14.83 -11.53 -13.68
C ILE A 215 -15.52 -11.62 -15.05
N ARG A 216 -15.29 -10.64 -15.94
CA ARG A 216 -15.89 -10.62 -17.29
C ARG A 216 -15.37 -11.74 -18.19
N ALA A 217 -14.10 -12.14 -18.04
CA ALA A 217 -13.56 -13.26 -18.80
C ALA A 217 -14.15 -14.60 -18.35
N GLY A 218 -14.49 -14.73 -17.07
CA GLY A 218 -15.18 -15.90 -16.52
C GLY A 218 -14.33 -17.19 -16.52
N LYS A 219 -13.01 -17.09 -16.70
CA LYS A 219 -12.09 -18.24 -16.72
C LYS A 219 -11.55 -18.60 -15.33
N VAL A 220 -11.30 -17.60 -14.50
CA VAL A 220 -10.87 -17.79 -13.11
C VAL A 220 -12.10 -18.08 -12.25
N PRO A 221 -12.17 -19.25 -11.57
CA PRO A 221 -13.29 -19.56 -10.70
C PRO A 221 -13.42 -18.53 -9.56
N ILE A 222 -14.64 -18.08 -9.28
CA ILE A 222 -14.89 -17.14 -8.18
C ILE A 222 -14.38 -17.67 -6.82
N PRO A 223 -14.52 -18.97 -6.47
CA PRO A 223 -13.93 -19.49 -5.23
C PRO A 223 -12.41 -19.32 -5.15
N LEU A 224 -11.69 -19.42 -6.27
CA LEU A 224 -10.24 -19.17 -6.30
C LEU A 224 -9.96 -17.69 -6.05
N LEU A 225 -10.66 -16.79 -6.73
CA LEU A 225 -10.53 -15.34 -6.52
C LEU A 225 -10.84 -14.93 -5.07
N GLN A 226 -11.84 -15.56 -4.44
CA GLN A 226 -12.19 -15.32 -3.04
C GLN A 226 -11.03 -15.63 -2.08
N LYS A 227 -10.23 -16.68 -2.35
CA LYS A 227 -9.06 -16.99 -1.52
C LYS A 227 -8.04 -15.86 -1.54
N TYR A 228 -7.78 -15.25 -2.70
CA TYR A 228 -6.90 -14.08 -2.82
C TYR A 228 -7.47 -12.84 -2.13
N PHE A 229 -8.79 -12.63 -2.18
CA PHE A 229 -9.44 -11.56 -1.41
C PHE A 229 -9.22 -11.77 0.10
N ASN A 230 -9.40 -13.00 0.59
CA ASN A 230 -9.18 -13.33 1.99
C ASN A 230 -7.72 -13.09 2.44
N LYS A 231 -6.74 -13.48 1.60
CA LYS A 231 -5.30 -13.26 1.85
C LYS A 231 -4.97 -11.76 2.00
N TRP A 232 -5.37 -10.95 1.02
CA TRP A 232 -4.96 -9.54 0.97
C TRP A 232 -5.80 -8.62 1.85
N LEU A 233 -7.08 -8.89 2.06
CA LEU A 233 -7.90 -8.07 2.96
C LEU A 233 -7.52 -8.27 4.43
N ALA A 234 -7.23 -9.51 4.86
CA ALA A 234 -6.77 -9.76 6.23
C ALA A 234 -5.47 -9.00 6.54
N THR A 235 -4.52 -9.00 5.60
CA THR A 235 -3.24 -8.28 5.73
C THR A 235 -3.40 -6.76 5.59
N ALA A 236 -4.35 -6.28 4.77
CA ALA A 236 -4.69 -4.86 4.71
C ALA A 236 -5.24 -4.32 6.04
N TYR A 237 -6.07 -5.10 6.75
CA TYR A 237 -6.61 -4.69 8.05
C TYR A 237 -5.52 -4.46 9.12
N ASP A 238 -4.43 -5.22 9.05
CA ASP A 238 -3.28 -5.09 9.93
C ASP A 238 -2.44 -3.83 9.66
N LEU A 239 -2.44 -3.29 8.43
CA LEU A 239 -1.65 -2.09 8.07
C LEU A 239 -2.11 -0.82 8.82
N PHE A 240 -3.37 -0.78 9.25
CA PHE A 240 -3.88 0.29 10.10
C PHE A 240 -3.33 0.23 11.54
N GLY A 241 -2.67 -0.85 11.96
CA GLY A 241 -2.06 -0.98 13.29
C GLY A 241 -3.01 -1.48 14.39
N VAL A 242 -2.64 -1.31 15.65
CA VAL A 242 -3.48 -1.74 16.79
C VAL A 242 -4.69 -0.82 16.97
N ASP A 243 -5.78 -1.36 17.53
CA ASP A 243 -7.09 -0.68 17.63
C ASP A 243 -7.02 0.54 18.56
N HIS A 244 -6.37 0.38 19.72
CA HIS A 244 -6.01 1.45 20.65
C HIS A 244 -4.51 1.72 20.60
N SER A 245 -4.11 2.76 19.87
CA SER A 245 -2.70 3.06 19.60
C SER A 245 -2.24 4.37 20.22
N GLY A 246 -1.31 4.29 21.17
CA GLY A 246 -0.63 5.47 21.71
C GLY A 246 0.17 6.21 20.64
N SER A 247 0.79 5.52 19.68
CA SER A 247 1.54 6.16 18.60
C SER A 247 0.63 6.89 17.61
N ALA A 248 -0.56 6.36 17.32
CA ALA A 248 -1.55 7.04 16.48
C ALA A 248 -2.09 8.29 17.20
N GLN A 249 -2.43 8.16 18.49
CA GLN A 249 -2.84 9.29 19.33
C GLN A 249 -1.80 10.41 19.30
N TRP A 250 -0.53 10.09 19.55
CA TRP A 250 0.53 11.08 19.56
C TRP A 250 0.81 11.66 18.18
N SER A 251 0.77 10.86 17.11
CA SER A 251 0.90 11.38 15.73
C SER A 251 -0.19 12.39 15.39
N TYR A 252 -1.40 12.19 15.89
CA TYR A 252 -2.49 13.16 15.75
C TYR A 252 -2.27 14.41 16.60
N VAL A 253 -1.93 14.25 17.88
CA VAL A 253 -1.63 15.35 18.82
C VAL A 253 -0.52 16.24 18.28
N TYR A 254 0.53 15.64 17.75
CA TYR A 254 1.69 16.31 17.16
C TYR A 254 1.39 16.98 15.80
N GLY A 255 0.17 16.86 15.26
CA GLY A 255 -0.18 17.42 13.97
C GLY A 255 0.47 16.67 12.78
N LEU A 256 1.00 15.46 12.96
CA LEU A 256 1.75 14.76 11.90
C LEU A 256 0.89 13.90 10.99
N LYS A 257 -0.16 13.26 11.54
CA LYS A 257 -1.05 12.37 10.80
C LYS A 257 -2.50 12.57 11.23
N ALA A 258 -3.33 13.03 10.30
CA ALA A 258 -4.73 13.36 10.55
C ALA A 258 -5.65 12.13 10.53
N ARG A 259 -6.95 12.32 10.75
CA ARG A 259 -7.96 11.36 10.29
C ARG A 259 -8.05 11.39 8.76
N TYR A 260 -8.48 10.28 8.17
CA TYR A 260 -8.68 10.19 6.72
C TYR A 260 -9.70 11.22 6.19
N ASP A 261 -10.71 11.52 6.99
CA ASP A 261 -11.84 12.42 6.72
C ASP A 261 -11.74 13.74 7.52
N GLU A 262 -10.54 14.16 7.93
CA GLU A 262 -10.37 15.34 8.82
C GLU A 262 -11.03 16.61 8.31
N ALA A 263 -10.97 16.86 6.99
CA ALA A 263 -11.52 18.07 6.39
C ALA A 263 -13.05 18.00 6.25
N GLU A 264 -13.59 16.81 6.07
CA GLU A 264 -15.01 16.56 5.81
C GLU A 264 -15.79 16.23 7.09
N ASN A 265 -15.11 15.87 8.18
CA ASN A 265 -15.71 15.40 9.43
C ASN A 265 -15.62 16.47 10.54
N PRO A 266 -16.72 17.21 10.81
CA PRO A 266 -16.73 18.26 11.82
C PRO A 266 -16.75 17.72 13.26
N ALA A 267 -16.97 16.42 13.46
CA ALA A 267 -16.98 15.84 14.81
C ALA A 267 -15.56 15.84 15.40
N PRO A 268 -15.41 16.09 16.71
CA PRO A 268 -14.12 15.93 17.38
C PRO A 268 -13.54 14.53 17.17
N ALA A 269 -12.25 14.45 16.88
CA ALA A 269 -11.56 13.17 16.75
C ALA A 269 -11.52 12.42 18.09
N ASP A 270 -11.98 11.16 18.11
CA ASP A 270 -11.63 10.24 19.18
C ASP A 270 -10.18 9.77 18.98
N ARG A 271 -9.27 10.44 19.70
CA ARG A 271 -7.82 10.21 19.60
C ARG A 271 -7.40 8.79 19.98
N THR A 272 -8.26 8.03 20.66
CA THR A 272 -7.98 6.64 21.09
C THR A 272 -8.38 5.58 20.07
N GLN A 273 -9.10 5.97 19.01
CA GLN A 273 -9.67 5.09 18.00
C GLN A 273 -9.30 5.49 16.56
N LEU A 274 -8.27 6.29 16.36
CA LEU A 274 -7.88 6.82 15.04
C LEU A 274 -7.62 5.71 13.99
N ASN A 275 -6.93 4.65 14.40
CA ASN A 275 -6.62 3.51 13.54
C ASN A 275 -7.90 2.73 13.18
N GLU A 276 -8.75 2.47 14.17
CA GLU A 276 -10.03 1.77 13.95
C GLU A 276 -10.98 2.59 13.08
N HIS A 277 -11.02 3.91 13.27
CA HIS A 277 -11.80 4.83 12.43
C HIS A 277 -11.36 4.76 10.96
N ALA A 278 -10.05 4.85 10.70
CA ALA A 278 -9.52 4.73 9.35
C ALA A 278 -9.79 3.35 8.74
N ARG A 279 -9.63 2.27 9.51
CA ARG A 279 -9.96 0.90 9.08
C ARG A 279 -11.44 0.75 8.74
N GLY A 280 -12.35 1.32 9.55
CA GLY A 280 -13.79 1.28 9.29
C GLY A 280 -14.16 1.96 7.97
N LEU A 281 -13.56 3.13 7.70
CA LEU A 281 -13.74 3.83 6.42
C LEU A 281 -13.17 3.03 5.24
N PHE A 282 -12.02 2.38 5.42
CA PHE A 282 -11.45 1.47 4.42
C PHE A 282 -12.38 0.30 4.11
N VAL A 283 -12.91 -0.36 5.14
CA VAL A 283 -13.86 -1.48 4.99
C VAL A 283 -15.12 -1.03 4.25
N ALA A 284 -15.63 0.16 4.54
CA ALA A 284 -16.79 0.72 3.84
C ALA A 284 -16.50 0.96 2.34
N GLU A 285 -15.34 1.53 2.02
CA GLU A 285 -14.91 1.75 0.63
C GLU A 285 -14.72 0.42 -0.12
N VAL A 286 -14.05 -0.55 0.49
CA VAL A 286 -13.86 -1.89 -0.07
C VAL A 286 -15.19 -2.58 -0.32
N ARG A 287 -16.14 -2.51 0.62
CA ARG A 287 -17.48 -3.12 0.45
C ARG A 287 -18.18 -2.61 -0.80
N ALA A 288 -18.18 -1.30 -1.03
CA ALA A 288 -18.79 -0.71 -2.22
C ALA A 288 -18.12 -1.17 -3.53
N LEU A 289 -16.80 -1.37 -3.51
CA LEU A 289 -16.05 -1.88 -4.67
C LEU A 289 -16.35 -3.36 -4.95
N VAL A 290 -16.42 -4.18 -3.91
CA VAL A 290 -16.79 -5.60 -4.00
C VAL A 290 -18.23 -5.75 -4.50
N GLU A 291 -19.17 -4.94 -3.99
CA GLU A 291 -20.54 -4.86 -4.54
C GLU A 291 -20.55 -4.46 -6.01
N SER A 292 -19.70 -3.51 -6.41
CA SER A 292 -19.56 -3.13 -7.82
C SER A 292 -19.01 -4.25 -8.69
N ALA A 293 -18.08 -5.07 -8.18
CA ALA A 293 -17.55 -6.23 -8.90
C ALA A 293 -18.61 -7.34 -9.02
N ASN A 294 -19.36 -7.60 -7.93
CA ASN A 294 -20.42 -8.59 -7.89
C ASN A 294 -21.56 -8.33 -8.89
N ARG A 295 -21.82 -7.08 -9.27
CA ARG A 295 -22.79 -6.74 -10.34
C ARG A 295 -22.41 -7.30 -11.72
N LEU A 296 -21.14 -7.67 -11.93
CA LEU A 296 -20.66 -8.25 -13.19
C LEU A 296 -20.67 -9.78 -13.18
N ILE A 297 -20.83 -10.40 -12.01
CA ILE A 297 -20.90 -11.85 -11.90
C ILE A 297 -22.31 -12.31 -12.34
N PRO A 298 -22.44 -13.31 -13.23
CA PRO A 298 -23.74 -13.82 -13.69
C PRO A 298 -24.66 -14.25 -12.54
N GLU A 299 -25.98 -14.22 -12.74
CA GLU A 299 -26.93 -14.74 -11.77
C GLU A 299 -26.73 -16.26 -11.57
N GLY A 300 -26.84 -16.74 -10.32
CA GLY A 300 -26.61 -18.15 -9.97
C GLY A 300 -25.16 -18.50 -9.60
N GLU A 301 -24.18 -17.69 -9.99
CA GLU A 301 -22.78 -17.85 -9.60
C GLU A 301 -22.51 -17.30 -8.18
N PRO A 302 -21.59 -17.91 -7.41
CA PRO A 302 -21.21 -17.40 -6.10
C PRO A 302 -20.65 -15.98 -6.22
N ARG A 303 -20.93 -15.16 -5.20
CA ARG A 303 -20.43 -13.79 -5.09
C ARG A 303 -19.12 -13.76 -4.32
N VAL A 304 -18.25 -12.81 -4.65
CA VAL A 304 -17.10 -12.49 -3.78
C VAL A 304 -17.59 -11.71 -2.57
N THR A 305 -16.97 -11.94 -1.42
CA THR A 305 -17.26 -11.29 -0.14
C THR A 305 -15.97 -10.73 0.46
N ILE A 306 -16.13 -9.84 1.44
CA ILE A 306 -15.02 -9.40 2.29
C ILE A 306 -14.99 -10.26 3.55
N PRO A 307 -13.81 -10.70 4.03
CA PRO A 307 -13.74 -11.41 5.29
C PRO A 307 -14.05 -10.48 6.45
N ASP A 308 -14.59 -11.04 7.54
CA ASP A 308 -14.75 -10.35 8.82
C ASP A 308 -13.43 -9.68 9.25
N VAL A 309 -13.50 -8.48 9.83
CA VAL A 309 -12.33 -7.67 10.21
C VAL A 309 -11.42 -8.33 11.26
N ARG A 310 -11.91 -9.38 11.92
CA ARG A 310 -11.19 -10.19 12.91
C ARG A 310 -10.48 -11.40 12.29
N PHE A 311 -10.84 -11.78 11.06
CA PHE A 311 -10.28 -12.93 10.37
C PHE A 311 -8.77 -12.76 10.12
N ASN A 312 -8.00 -13.77 10.53
CA ASN A 312 -6.57 -13.92 10.22
C ASN A 312 -5.70 -12.67 10.52
N ARG A 313 -6.01 -11.99 11.62
CA ARG A 313 -5.27 -10.80 12.09
C ARG A 313 -3.95 -11.19 12.74
N LYS A 314 -2.89 -10.44 12.45
CA LYS A 314 -1.57 -10.53 13.08
C LYS A 314 -1.30 -9.34 14.02
N ILE A 315 -2.07 -8.25 13.89
CA ILE A 315 -1.91 -7.02 14.67
C ILE A 315 -3.24 -6.65 15.36
N GLY A 316 -3.15 -6.14 16.59
CA GLY A 316 -4.31 -5.62 17.33
C GLY A 316 -4.96 -6.64 18.27
N GLY A 317 -6.13 -6.31 18.80
CA GLY A 317 -6.80 -7.13 19.82
C GLY A 317 -7.19 -8.52 19.36
N TYR A 318 -7.34 -8.73 18.05
CA TYR A 318 -7.71 -10.00 17.43
C TYR A 318 -6.51 -10.84 16.94
N ALA A 319 -5.28 -10.37 17.17
CA ALA A 319 -4.08 -11.04 16.70
C ALA A 319 -4.02 -12.51 17.16
N GLY A 320 -3.91 -13.44 16.21
CA GLY A 320 -3.81 -14.88 16.48
C GLY A 320 -5.08 -15.54 17.00
N GLN A 321 -6.21 -14.83 17.07
CA GLN A 321 -7.48 -15.43 17.50
C GLN A 321 -8.13 -16.23 16.36
N PRO A 322 -8.83 -17.35 16.67
CA PRO A 322 -9.34 -18.29 15.68
C PRO A 322 -10.69 -17.84 15.07
N TRP A 323 -10.74 -16.66 14.45
CA TRP A 323 -11.94 -16.18 13.77
C TRP A 323 -12.02 -16.71 12.34
N SER A 324 -13.20 -17.16 11.92
CA SER A 324 -13.51 -17.52 10.54
C SER A 324 -13.74 -16.29 9.66
N VAL A 325 -13.79 -16.49 8.33
CA VAL A 325 -14.08 -15.42 7.35
C VAL A 325 -15.46 -14.80 7.51
N ASP A 326 -16.41 -15.52 8.12
CA ASP A 326 -17.77 -15.08 8.42
C ASP A 326 -17.97 -14.65 9.87
N GLY A 327 -16.89 -14.50 10.65
CA GLY A 327 -16.93 -13.88 11.98
C GLY A 327 -17.36 -14.80 13.13
N ARG A 328 -17.27 -16.12 12.95
CA ARG A 328 -17.46 -17.12 14.01
C ARG A 328 -16.13 -17.42 14.70
N LEU A 329 -16.17 -17.56 16.02
CA LEU A 329 -15.03 -18.05 16.78
C LEU A 329 -14.96 -19.57 16.65
N LEU A 330 -13.83 -20.09 16.18
CA LEU A 330 -13.60 -21.51 15.92
C LEU A 330 -12.71 -22.14 17.00
N SER A 331 -12.72 -23.47 17.12
CA SER A 331 -11.63 -24.16 17.83
C SER A 331 -10.29 -23.99 17.09
N PRO A 332 -9.13 -24.17 17.75
CA PRO A 332 -7.83 -24.15 17.08
C PRO A 332 -7.73 -25.11 15.89
N GLU A 333 -8.27 -26.33 16.01
CA GLU A 333 -8.27 -27.35 14.96
C GLU A 333 -9.19 -26.97 13.79
N GLU A 334 -10.39 -26.46 14.12
CA GLU A 334 -11.33 -25.94 13.12
C GLU A 334 -10.74 -24.75 12.38
N HIS A 335 -10.08 -23.83 13.08
CA HIS A 335 -9.42 -22.68 12.49
C HIS A 335 -8.26 -23.09 11.57
N ALA A 336 -7.42 -24.03 11.99
CA ALA A 336 -6.33 -24.54 11.14
C ALA A 336 -6.86 -25.19 9.85
N ARG A 337 -7.99 -25.89 9.92
CA ARG A 337 -8.68 -26.42 8.74
C ARG A 337 -9.28 -25.30 7.89
N HIS A 338 -9.97 -24.35 8.53
CA HIS A 338 -10.59 -23.20 7.88
C HIS A 338 -9.58 -22.37 7.10
N LEU A 339 -8.41 -22.08 7.68
CA LEU A 339 -7.33 -21.35 7.00
C LEU A 339 -6.86 -22.06 5.72
N ARG A 340 -6.73 -23.40 5.75
CA ARG A 340 -6.37 -24.18 4.55
C ARG A 340 -7.46 -24.13 3.47
N GLU A 341 -8.72 -24.07 3.87
CA GLU A 341 -9.86 -24.03 2.95
C GLU A 341 -10.05 -22.65 2.29
N VAL A 342 -9.74 -21.56 3.00
CA VAL A 342 -10.12 -20.20 2.57
C VAL A 342 -8.95 -19.30 2.16
N LEU A 343 -7.70 -19.72 2.38
CA LEU A 343 -6.51 -19.03 1.89
C LEU A 343 -5.86 -19.82 0.75
N PRO A 344 -5.13 -19.16 -0.18
CA PRO A 344 -4.44 -19.84 -1.26
C PRO A 344 -3.47 -20.90 -0.72
N GLN A 345 -3.64 -22.14 -1.17
CA GLN A 345 -2.72 -23.25 -0.96
C GLN A 345 -1.78 -23.41 -2.17
N PRO A 346 -0.68 -24.18 -2.10
CA PRO A 346 0.22 -24.40 -3.23
C PRO A 346 -0.51 -24.81 -4.52
N GLU A 347 -1.52 -25.68 -4.43
CA GLU A 347 -2.35 -26.10 -5.57
C GLU A 347 -3.20 -24.95 -6.16
N ASP A 348 -3.66 -24.01 -5.33
CA ASP A 348 -4.39 -22.82 -5.80
C ASP A 348 -3.46 -21.85 -6.52
N VAL A 349 -2.20 -21.74 -6.06
CA VAL A 349 -1.16 -20.92 -6.69
C VAL A 349 -0.75 -21.55 -8.03
N GLU A 350 -0.56 -22.87 -8.08
CA GLU A 350 -0.32 -23.60 -9.33
C GLU A 350 -1.47 -23.43 -10.32
N LEU A 351 -2.72 -23.55 -9.86
CA LEU A 351 -3.90 -23.30 -10.68
C LEU A 351 -3.94 -21.85 -11.19
N ALA A 352 -3.71 -20.87 -10.33
CA ALA A 352 -3.64 -19.46 -10.72
C ALA A 352 -2.56 -19.21 -11.79
N ASN A 353 -1.37 -19.78 -11.59
CA ASN A 353 -0.26 -19.70 -12.54
C ASN A 353 -0.55 -20.40 -13.87
N SER A 354 -1.39 -21.43 -13.88
CA SER A 354 -1.77 -22.10 -15.12
C SER A 354 -2.54 -21.18 -16.07
N PHE A 355 -3.38 -20.27 -15.55
CA PHE A 355 -4.10 -19.28 -16.35
C PHE A 355 -3.15 -18.28 -17.02
N MET A 356 -2.02 -17.95 -16.39
CA MET A 356 -1.04 -17.00 -16.92
C MET A 356 -0.36 -17.47 -18.21
N LYS A 357 -0.51 -18.76 -18.57
CA LYS A 357 -0.03 -19.33 -19.84
C LYS A 357 -0.97 -19.06 -21.01
N GLU A 358 -2.23 -18.78 -20.71
CA GLU A 358 -3.25 -18.39 -21.68
C GLU A 358 -3.40 -16.86 -21.64
N ARG A 359 -3.90 -16.23 -22.71
CA ARG A 359 -4.09 -14.76 -22.72
C ARG A 359 -5.53 -14.33 -22.48
N ASP A 360 -6.49 -15.25 -22.60
CA ASP A 360 -7.93 -14.98 -22.50
C ASP A 360 -8.50 -15.18 -21.09
N TRP A 361 -7.67 -15.47 -20.08
CA TRP A 361 -8.11 -15.57 -18.68
C TRP A 361 -8.53 -14.22 -18.08
N ILE A 362 -8.09 -13.12 -18.68
CA ILE A 362 -8.45 -11.75 -18.32
C ILE A 362 -8.96 -11.02 -19.56
N ALA A 363 -10.11 -10.35 -19.44
CA ALA A 363 -10.69 -9.61 -20.56
C ALA A 363 -9.73 -8.47 -20.97
N PRO A 364 -9.67 -8.09 -22.26
CA PRO A 364 -8.86 -6.94 -22.68
C PRO A 364 -9.37 -5.65 -22.01
N LYS A 365 -8.47 -4.70 -21.74
CA LYS A 365 -8.89 -3.33 -21.43
C LYS A 365 -9.63 -2.81 -22.65
N LYS A 366 -10.88 -2.36 -22.47
CA LYS A 366 -11.60 -1.65 -23.54
C LYS A 366 -10.73 -0.46 -23.94
N SER A 367 -10.38 -0.35 -25.22
CA SER A 367 -9.76 0.86 -25.75
C SER A 367 -10.64 2.02 -25.32
N ASP A 368 -10.06 2.97 -24.57
CA ASP A 368 -10.71 4.25 -24.43
C ASP A 368 -10.69 4.84 -25.84
N ASP A 369 -11.85 4.87 -26.51
CA ASP A 369 -12.05 5.67 -27.71
C ASP A 369 -11.93 7.14 -27.30
N SER A 370 -10.70 7.59 -27.09
CA SER A 370 -10.31 8.98 -26.96
C SER A 370 -9.42 9.27 -28.16
N PRO A 371 -9.88 10.08 -29.12
CA PRO A 371 -9.06 10.42 -30.27
C PRO A 371 -7.80 11.14 -29.79
N SER A 372 -6.67 10.69 -30.34
CA SER A 372 -5.31 11.18 -30.20
C SER A 372 -5.16 12.70 -30.15
#